data_AF-A0A0F7FS20-F1
#
_entry.id   AF-A0A0F7FS20-F1
#
_cell.length_a   1.000
_cell.length_b   1.000
_cell.length_c   1.000
_cell.angle_alpha   90.00
_cell.angle_beta   90.00
_cell.angle_gamma   90.00
#
_symmetry.space_group_name_H-M   'P 1'
#
loop_
_entity.id
_entity.type
_entity.pdbx_description
1 polymer ?
#
loop_
_entity_poly.entity_id
_entity_poly.type
_entity_poly.pdbx_seq_one_letter_code
_entity_poly.pdbx_strand_id
1 'polypeptide(L)'
;MVDETGFLNRRLYLPEHSWTNDPERRTVAGMPEAVQFATKPRLAAEMITAALDTGITASWVTGDEAYGQDLQLRAALEARGVGYVMAAACSMRVRVNHGRTLVDADTVTGRLPTTAWQRHSVGNGAKGPRYYDWAWIHTGTDNHRHPLMRRNRSTGELAFYLCWSPTEVPLPELVRVAGVRRSVEECFQAAKGQGGLDHYQVRHWTSSHRHITPAMLALAFLTALASDAAPQQPGAVTTDDEPAG
;
A
#
# COMPACT_ATOMS: atom_id res chain seq x y z
N MET A 1 -10.09 -12.33 -10.29
CA MET A 1 -10.52 -11.05 -9.70
C MET A 1 -9.57 -10.00 -10.22
N VAL A 2 -10.01 -9.17 -11.16
CA VAL A 2 -9.26 -7.99 -11.58
C VAL A 2 -9.37 -7.02 -10.42
N ASP A 3 -8.23 -6.64 -9.81
CA ASP A 3 -8.24 -5.71 -8.68
C ASP A 3 -8.49 -4.32 -9.27
N GLU A 4 -9.70 -3.80 -9.09
CA GLU A 4 -10.08 -2.47 -9.57
C GLU A 4 -9.25 -1.42 -8.85
N THR A 5 -8.26 -0.88 -9.56
CA THR A 5 -7.38 0.14 -9.01
C THR A 5 -7.70 1.49 -9.63
N GLY A 6 -7.87 2.50 -8.78
CA GLY A 6 -8.18 3.87 -9.19
C GLY A 6 -7.70 4.88 -8.17
N PHE A 7 -7.75 6.16 -8.54
CA PHE A 7 -7.37 7.24 -7.64
C PHE A 7 -8.58 7.85 -6.98
N LEU A 8 -8.46 8.08 -5.67
CA LEU A 8 -9.50 8.72 -4.87
C LEU A 8 -9.26 10.21 -4.64
N ASN A 9 -7.99 10.65 -4.63
CA ASN A 9 -7.63 12.01 -4.23
C ASN A 9 -6.49 12.56 -5.10
N ARG A 10 -6.38 13.89 -5.18
CA ARG A 10 -5.46 14.64 -6.05
C ARG A 10 -4.66 15.73 -5.34
N ARG A 11 -4.64 15.74 -4.00
CA ARG A 11 -3.81 16.71 -3.26
C ARG A 11 -2.34 16.55 -3.64
N LEU A 12 -1.70 17.66 -3.97
CA LEU A 12 -0.30 17.69 -4.38
C LEU A 12 0.62 17.76 -3.17
N TYR A 13 1.69 16.98 -3.20
CA TYR A 13 2.83 17.21 -2.31
C TYR A 13 3.62 18.41 -2.80
N LEU A 14 3.77 19.42 -1.95
CA LEU A 14 4.50 20.65 -2.23
C LEU A 14 5.68 20.76 -1.27
N PRO A 15 6.93 20.66 -1.75
CA PRO A 15 8.10 20.80 -0.89
C PRO A 15 8.14 22.15 -0.16
N GLU A 16 8.66 22.14 1.06
CA GLU A 16 8.72 23.32 1.92
C GLU A 16 9.48 24.47 1.25
N HIS A 17 10.76 24.21 0.96
CA HIS A 17 11.69 25.24 0.49
C HIS A 17 11.46 25.73 -0.93
N SER A 18 10.91 24.90 -1.83
CA SER A 18 10.78 25.24 -3.25
C SER A 18 9.37 25.67 -3.68
N TRP A 19 8.38 25.57 -2.79
CA TRP A 19 6.99 25.92 -3.10
C TRP A 19 6.31 26.68 -1.98
N THR A 20 6.21 26.09 -0.79
CA THR A 20 5.34 26.67 0.25
C THR A 20 5.98 27.86 0.98
N ASN A 21 7.31 27.96 1.00
CA ASN A 21 8.08 29.10 1.50
C ASN A 21 8.50 30.11 0.41
N ASP A 22 7.93 30.02 -0.80
CA ASP A 22 8.18 30.95 -1.92
C ASP A 22 6.89 31.76 -2.23
N PRO A 23 6.70 32.94 -1.60
CA PRO A 23 5.48 33.74 -1.77
C PRO A 23 5.20 34.16 -3.21
N GLU A 24 6.26 34.45 -3.97
CA GLU A 24 6.15 34.86 -5.37
C GLU A 24 5.60 33.70 -6.21
N ARG A 25 6.23 32.51 -6.10
CA ARG A 25 5.78 31.31 -6.82
C ARG A 25 4.35 30.91 -6.45
N ARG A 26 3.98 31.02 -5.17
CA ARG A 26 2.60 30.74 -4.71
C ARG A 26 1.59 31.67 -5.38
N THR A 27 1.92 32.96 -5.44
CA THR A 27 1.09 33.99 -6.05
C THR A 27 0.95 33.77 -7.55
N VAL A 28 2.07 33.57 -8.25
CA VAL A 28 2.10 33.30 -9.70
C VAL A 28 1.32 32.04 -10.06
N ALA A 29 1.46 30.97 -9.26
CA ALA A 29 0.70 29.74 -9.46
C ALA A 29 -0.78 29.87 -9.08
N GLY A 30 -1.20 30.93 -8.39
CA GLY A 30 -2.57 31.09 -7.89
C GLY A 30 -2.93 30.06 -6.82
N MET A 31 -1.97 29.72 -5.95
CA MET A 31 -2.17 28.71 -4.91
C MET A 31 -2.96 29.29 -3.72
N PRO A 32 -4.00 28.60 -3.21
CA PRO A 32 -4.78 29.09 -2.08
C PRO A 32 -3.94 29.31 -0.81
N GLU A 33 -4.26 30.34 -0.04
CA GLU A 33 -3.56 30.68 1.21
C GLU A 33 -3.62 29.54 2.25
N ALA A 34 -4.73 28.81 2.29
CA ALA A 34 -4.92 27.67 3.19
C ALA A 34 -3.96 26.49 2.91
N VAL A 35 -3.32 26.44 1.73
CA VAL A 35 -2.36 25.38 1.40
C VAL A 35 -1.04 25.65 2.11
N GLN A 36 -0.73 24.82 3.10
CA GLN A 36 0.49 24.87 3.90
C GLN A 36 1.36 23.64 3.65
N PHE A 37 2.64 23.74 4.00
CA PHE A 37 3.57 22.61 3.90
C PHE A 37 3.07 21.43 4.73
N ALA A 38 3.02 20.24 4.14
CA ALA A 38 2.82 18.97 4.84
C ALA A 38 3.85 17.96 4.34
N THR A 39 4.44 17.20 5.27
CA THR A 39 5.26 16.03 4.90
C THR A 39 4.38 15.02 4.15
N LYS A 40 4.99 14.17 3.32
CA LYS A 40 4.22 13.14 2.59
C LYS A 40 3.37 12.25 3.52
N PRO A 41 3.89 11.75 4.66
CA PRO A 41 3.08 10.94 5.56
C PRO A 41 1.92 11.71 6.19
N ARG A 42 2.15 12.96 6.63
CA ARG A 42 1.08 13.82 7.16
C ARG A 42 0.00 14.09 6.10
N LEU A 43 0.41 14.41 4.88
CA LEU A 43 -0.49 14.64 3.75
C LEU A 43 -1.34 13.39 3.45
N ALA A 44 -0.71 12.21 3.44
CA ALA A 44 -1.41 10.95 3.25
C ALA A 44 -2.38 10.64 4.41
N ALA A 45 -1.98 10.89 5.65
CA ALA A 45 -2.86 10.71 6.82
C ALA A 45 -4.10 11.59 6.72
N GLU A 46 -3.94 12.88 6.37
CA GLU A 46 -5.07 13.78 6.16
C GLU A 46 -5.97 13.32 5.00
N MET A 47 -5.39 12.84 3.90
CA MET A 47 -6.16 12.34 2.75
C MET A 47 -6.95 11.08 3.09
N ILE A 48 -6.33 10.13 3.79
CA ILE A 48 -6.96 8.87 4.19
C ILE A 48 -8.05 9.13 5.22
N THR A 49 -7.75 9.90 6.27
CA THR A 49 -8.73 10.21 7.31
C THR A 49 -9.93 10.97 6.75
N ALA A 50 -9.71 11.98 5.90
CA ALA A 50 -10.81 12.68 5.24
C ALA A 50 -11.68 11.73 4.39
N ALA A 51 -11.08 10.81 3.63
CA ALA A 51 -11.82 9.81 2.87
C ALA A 51 -12.69 8.92 3.78
N LEU A 52 -12.10 8.38 4.84
CA LEU A 52 -12.80 7.53 5.81
C LEU A 52 -13.94 8.29 6.50
N ASP A 53 -13.71 9.55 6.87
CA ASP A 53 -14.70 10.40 7.53
C ASP A 53 -15.87 10.77 6.59
N THR A 54 -15.69 10.66 5.26
CA THR A 54 -16.81 10.77 4.28
C THR A 54 -17.61 9.48 4.07
N GLY A 55 -17.29 8.41 4.80
CA GLY A 55 -18.00 7.13 4.72
C GLY A 55 -17.38 6.12 3.76
N ILE A 56 -16.23 6.43 3.15
CA ILE A 56 -15.49 5.44 2.36
C ILE A 56 -14.94 4.38 3.30
N THR A 57 -15.24 3.12 3.04
CA THR A 57 -14.76 2.00 3.85
C THR A 57 -13.48 1.41 3.29
N ALA A 58 -12.48 1.20 4.13
CA ALA A 58 -11.27 0.45 3.78
C ALA A 58 -10.86 -0.45 4.94
N SER A 59 -10.65 -1.74 4.67
CA SER A 59 -10.16 -2.68 5.68
C SER A 59 -8.65 -2.60 5.88
N TRP A 60 -7.93 -2.14 4.85
CA TRP A 60 -6.47 -2.16 4.80
C TRP A 60 -5.89 -0.91 4.14
N VAL A 61 -4.75 -0.45 4.65
CA VAL A 61 -3.87 0.54 4.03
C VAL A 61 -2.49 -0.08 3.80
N THR A 62 -1.90 0.15 2.63
CA THR A 62 -0.51 -0.20 2.35
C THR A 62 0.26 1.01 1.86
N GLY A 63 1.58 1.00 2.04
CA GLY A 63 2.45 2.09 1.68
C GLY A 63 3.92 1.76 1.85
N ASP A 64 4.75 2.66 1.34
CA ASP A 64 6.20 2.58 1.45
C ASP A 64 6.69 2.93 2.86
N GLU A 65 7.99 2.73 3.10
CA GLU A 65 8.63 2.86 4.41
C GLU A 65 8.40 4.21 5.09
N ALA A 66 8.45 5.30 4.31
CA ALA A 66 8.25 6.65 4.84
C ALA A 66 6.88 6.83 5.54
N TYR A 67 5.84 6.10 5.10
CA TYR A 67 4.52 6.14 5.72
C TYR A 67 4.47 5.27 6.99
N GLY A 68 5.12 4.11 6.98
CA GLY A 68 5.17 3.20 8.14
C GLY A 68 5.90 3.77 9.35
N GLN A 69 6.86 4.66 9.14
CA GLN A 69 7.59 5.35 10.22
C GLN A 69 6.76 6.47 10.88
N ASP A 70 5.69 6.94 10.25
CA ASP A 70 4.88 8.03 10.79
C ASP A 70 3.91 7.52 11.87
N LEU A 71 4.18 7.89 13.12
CA LEU A 71 3.40 7.44 14.27
C LEU A 71 1.96 7.97 14.25
N GLN A 72 1.74 9.17 13.70
CA GLN A 72 0.41 9.79 13.67
C GLN A 72 -0.49 9.10 12.66
N LEU A 73 0.03 8.77 11.48
CA LEU A 73 -0.66 7.98 10.48
C LEU A 73 -1.07 6.62 11.06
N ARG A 74 -0.14 5.90 11.71
CA ARG A 74 -0.46 4.62 12.34
C ARG A 74 -1.53 4.76 13.41
N ALA A 75 -1.38 5.72 14.33
CA ALA A 75 -2.37 5.95 15.37
C ALA A 75 -3.77 6.29 14.81
N ALA A 76 -3.84 7.07 13.73
CA ALA A 76 -5.09 7.45 13.09
C ALA A 76 -5.80 6.27 12.40
N LEU A 77 -5.04 5.32 11.83
CA LEU A 77 -5.55 4.08 11.26
C LEU A 77 -6.00 3.11 12.35
N GLU A 78 -5.18 2.93 13.39
CA GLU A 78 -5.48 2.07 14.55
C GLU A 78 -6.78 2.54 15.24
N ALA A 79 -6.92 3.84 15.49
CA ALA A 79 -8.11 4.44 16.10
C ALA A 79 -9.41 4.25 15.27
N ARG A 80 -9.28 4.04 13.96
CA ARG A 80 -10.40 3.77 13.04
C ARG A 80 -10.59 2.28 12.75
N GLY A 81 -9.80 1.40 13.36
CA GLY A 81 -9.86 -0.04 13.11
C GLY A 81 -9.41 -0.44 11.71
N VAL A 82 -8.61 0.39 11.03
CA VAL A 82 -8.13 0.12 9.67
C VAL A 82 -6.77 -0.58 9.75
N GLY A 83 -6.71 -1.82 9.26
CA GLY A 83 -5.47 -2.59 9.21
C GLY A 83 -4.43 -1.91 8.31
N TYR A 84 -3.15 -2.17 8.56
CA TYR A 84 -2.12 -1.72 7.62
C TYR A 84 -1.00 -2.73 7.44
N VAL A 85 -0.42 -2.73 6.23
CA VAL A 85 0.82 -3.43 5.89
C VAL A 85 1.71 -2.45 5.15
N MET A 86 2.69 -1.87 5.83
CA MET A 86 3.60 -0.88 5.27
C MET A 86 5.00 -1.44 5.17
N ALA A 87 5.73 -1.10 4.11
CA ALA A 87 7.14 -1.46 4.01
C ALA A 87 7.92 -0.89 5.20
N ALA A 88 9.02 -1.54 5.57
CA ALA A 88 9.87 -1.13 6.66
C ALA A 88 11.35 -1.38 6.31
N ALA A 89 12.24 -0.61 6.92
CA ALA A 89 13.67 -0.89 6.85
C ALA A 89 14.02 -2.20 7.54
N CYS A 90 15.12 -2.83 7.09
CA CYS A 90 15.72 -3.99 7.76
C CYS A 90 16.16 -3.69 9.21
N SER A 91 16.48 -2.42 9.50
CA SER A 91 16.82 -1.89 10.83
C SER A 91 15.60 -1.60 11.70
N MET A 92 14.38 -1.88 11.23
CA MET A 92 13.17 -1.76 12.04
C MET A 92 13.34 -2.53 13.35
N ARG A 93 13.10 -1.84 14.46
CA ARG A 93 13.26 -2.40 15.80
C ARG A 93 12.04 -3.24 16.17
N VAL A 94 12.28 -4.51 16.46
CA VAL A 94 11.27 -5.48 16.87
C VAL A 94 11.51 -5.88 18.32
N ARG A 95 10.45 -5.86 19.13
CA ARG A 95 10.48 -6.42 20.48
C ARG A 95 10.28 -7.93 20.41
N VAL A 96 11.22 -8.69 20.97
CA VAL A 96 11.15 -10.16 21.07
C VAL A 96 11.25 -10.57 22.53
N ASN A 97 11.13 -11.87 22.82
CA ASN A 97 11.20 -12.42 24.17
C ASN A 97 10.15 -11.78 25.11
N HIS A 98 8.88 -11.74 24.70
CA HIS A 98 7.79 -11.13 25.46
C HIS A 98 8.06 -9.66 25.79
N GLY A 99 8.62 -8.91 24.84
CA GLY A 99 8.84 -7.47 24.99
C GLY A 99 10.17 -7.06 25.64
N ARG A 100 10.93 -8.02 26.17
CA ARG A 100 12.10 -7.76 27.01
C ARG A 100 13.34 -7.36 26.20
N THR A 101 13.41 -7.76 24.93
CA THR A 101 14.60 -7.51 24.11
C THR A 101 14.19 -6.76 22.85
N LEU A 102 14.85 -5.63 22.58
CA LEU A 102 14.68 -4.89 21.33
C LEU A 102 15.86 -5.22 20.40
N VAL A 103 15.55 -5.68 19.20
CA VAL A 103 16.53 -6.12 18.19
C VAL A 103 16.11 -5.65 16.80
N ASP A 104 17.03 -5.61 15.86
CA ASP A 104 16.71 -5.26 14.47
C ASP A 104 16.01 -6.44 13.80
N ALA A 105 15.04 -6.15 12.93
CA ALA A 105 14.27 -7.17 12.22
C ALA A 105 15.20 -8.13 11.46
N ASP A 106 16.22 -7.60 10.79
CA ASP A 106 17.22 -8.39 10.07
C ASP A 106 17.96 -9.40 10.96
N THR A 107 18.33 -8.99 12.18
CA THR A 107 18.98 -9.87 13.16
C THR A 107 18.06 -11.03 13.57
N VAL A 108 16.76 -10.77 13.70
CA VAL A 108 15.79 -11.84 14.01
C VAL A 108 15.61 -12.76 12.81
N THR A 109 15.50 -12.20 11.61
CA THR A 109 15.32 -12.96 10.37
C THR A 109 16.47 -13.94 10.12
N GLY A 110 17.72 -13.54 10.40
CA GLY A 110 18.88 -14.42 10.30
C GLY A 110 18.88 -15.60 11.29
N ARG A 111 18.03 -15.56 12.33
CA ARG A 111 17.90 -16.61 13.35
C ARG A 111 16.64 -17.46 13.20
N LEU A 112 15.78 -17.15 12.23
CA LEU A 112 14.55 -17.90 12.04
C LEU A 112 14.84 -19.31 11.50
N PRO A 113 14.22 -20.36 12.06
CA PRO A 113 14.33 -21.69 11.50
C PRO A 113 13.68 -21.73 10.11
N THR A 114 14.10 -22.67 9.28
CA THR A 114 13.52 -22.86 7.92
C THR A 114 12.02 -23.11 7.95
N THR A 115 11.51 -23.76 9.01
CA THR A 115 10.10 -24.03 9.25
C THR A 115 9.25 -22.79 9.52
N ALA A 116 9.86 -21.65 9.89
CA ALA A 116 9.14 -20.40 10.07
C ALA A 116 8.73 -19.75 8.74
N TRP A 117 9.32 -20.19 7.62
CA TRP A 117 9.08 -19.63 6.30
C TRP A 117 7.99 -20.41 5.56
N GLN A 118 6.93 -19.72 5.16
CA GLN A 118 5.79 -20.26 4.44
C GLN A 118 5.72 -19.67 3.03
N ARG A 119 5.41 -20.50 2.03
CA ARG A 119 5.33 -20.06 0.64
C ARG A 119 3.95 -19.48 0.35
N HIS A 120 3.92 -18.22 -0.08
CA HIS A 120 2.69 -17.56 -0.50
C HIS A 120 2.88 -16.73 -1.77
N SER A 121 1.81 -16.63 -2.56
CA SER A 121 1.75 -15.78 -3.75
C SER A 121 1.28 -14.37 -3.37
N VAL A 122 1.93 -13.34 -3.92
CA VAL A 122 1.49 -11.93 -3.85
C VAL A 122 0.59 -11.56 -5.04
N GLY A 123 -0.21 -12.51 -5.51
CA GLY A 123 -1.03 -12.37 -6.70
C GLY A 123 -0.28 -12.65 -8.01
N ASN A 124 -1.03 -12.49 -9.10
CA ASN A 124 -0.53 -12.76 -10.45
C ASN A 124 0.42 -11.65 -10.94
N GLY A 125 1.49 -12.04 -11.62
CA GLY A 125 2.30 -11.15 -12.44
C GLY A 125 2.19 -11.53 -13.92
N ALA A 126 2.87 -10.78 -14.78
CA ALA A 126 2.89 -11.02 -16.24
C ALA A 126 3.36 -12.43 -16.64
N LYS A 127 4.07 -13.15 -15.75
CA LYS A 127 4.55 -14.54 -15.95
C LYS A 127 3.83 -15.56 -15.06
N GLY A 128 2.65 -15.22 -14.54
CA GLY A 128 1.91 -16.05 -13.58
C GLY A 128 2.12 -15.63 -12.11
N PRO A 129 1.64 -16.44 -11.15
CA PRO A 129 1.69 -16.12 -9.73
C PRO A 129 3.11 -15.87 -9.22
N ARG A 130 3.29 -14.80 -8.43
CA ARG A 130 4.61 -14.43 -7.88
C ARG A 130 4.75 -14.99 -6.48
N TYR A 131 5.52 -16.07 -6.35
CA TYR A 131 5.78 -16.71 -5.07
C TYR A 131 6.99 -16.13 -4.36
N TYR A 132 6.84 -15.92 -3.06
CA TYR A 132 7.93 -15.61 -2.14
C TYR A 132 7.80 -16.48 -0.89
N ASP A 133 8.90 -16.61 -0.15
CA ASP A 133 8.85 -17.18 1.20
C ASP A 133 8.55 -16.04 2.18
N TRP A 134 7.63 -16.27 3.11
CA TRP A 134 7.17 -15.30 4.09
C TRP A 134 7.32 -15.84 5.50
N ALA A 135 7.71 -14.99 6.43
CA ALA A 135 7.72 -15.30 7.85
C ALA A 135 7.18 -14.11 8.62
N TRP A 136 6.41 -14.37 9.67
CA TRP A 136 6.01 -13.37 10.65
C TRP A 136 6.48 -13.75 12.04
N ILE A 137 6.63 -12.77 12.93
CA ILE A 137 7.05 -13.03 14.31
C ILE A 137 5.92 -12.59 15.24
N HIS A 138 5.47 -13.51 16.09
CA HIS A 138 4.69 -13.14 17.26
C HIS A 138 5.65 -12.62 18.33
N THR A 139 5.53 -11.33 18.64
CA THR A 139 6.41 -10.64 19.61
C THR A 139 6.01 -10.92 21.06
N GLY A 140 4.81 -11.46 21.28
CA GLY A 140 4.26 -11.81 22.59
C GLY A 140 3.83 -10.60 23.44
N THR A 141 3.86 -9.39 22.87
CA THR A 141 3.48 -8.14 23.55
C THR A 141 2.20 -7.51 23.04
N ASP A 142 1.86 -7.81 21.79
CA ASP A 142 0.79 -7.16 21.05
C ASP A 142 0.34 -8.15 19.97
N ASN A 143 -0.89 -8.66 20.08
CA ASN A 143 -1.46 -9.61 19.12
C ASN A 143 -1.95 -8.92 17.84
N HIS A 144 -1.86 -7.60 17.77
CA HIS A 144 -2.27 -6.83 16.60
C HIS A 144 -1.07 -6.49 15.71
N ARG A 145 0.14 -6.37 16.29
CA ARG A 145 1.35 -5.97 15.55
C ARG A 145 2.22 -7.15 15.18
N HIS A 146 2.45 -7.30 13.88
CA HIS A 146 3.25 -8.39 13.33
C HIS A 146 4.35 -7.82 12.42
N PRO A 147 5.62 -7.97 12.78
CA PRO A 147 6.71 -7.85 11.83
C PRO A 147 6.58 -8.98 10.82
N LEU A 148 6.56 -8.62 9.54
CA LEU A 148 6.46 -9.55 8.42
C LEU A 148 7.70 -9.41 7.55
N MET A 149 8.26 -10.55 7.15
CA MET A 149 9.45 -10.63 6.32
C MET A 149 9.18 -11.46 5.09
N ARG A 150 9.71 -11.00 3.97
CA ARG A 150 9.63 -11.66 2.68
C ARG A 150 11.05 -11.97 2.21
N ARG A 151 11.27 -13.20 1.77
CA ARG A 151 12.51 -13.64 1.14
C ARG A 151 12.27 -14.00 -0.32
N ASN A 152 13.05 -13.41 -1.21
CA ASN A 152 13.14 -13.83 -2.60
C ASN A 152 13.91 -15.15 -2.67
N ARG A 153 13.32 -16.16 -3.31
CA ARG A 153 13.87 -17.52 -3.36
C ARG A 153 15.07 -17.66 -4.28
N SER A 154 15.15 -16.87 -5.35
CA SER A 154 16.26 -16.95 -6.29
C SER A 154 17.44 -16.07 -5.87
N THR A 155 17.16 -14.88 -5.32
CA THR A 155 18.21 -13.92 -4.97
C THR A 155 18.56 -13.91 -3.48
N GLY A 156 17.72 -14.48 -2.61
CA GLY A 156 17.87 -14.38 -1.16
C GLY A 156 17.49 -13.02 -0.58
N GLU A 157 17.10 -12.05 -1.42
CA GLU A 157 16.79 -10.68 -1.00
C GLU A 157 15.64 -10.64 0.00
N LEU A 158 15.84 -9.88 1.08
CA LEU A 158 14.88 -9.69 2.15
C LEU A 158 14.13 -8.36 1.98
N ALA A 159 12.82 -8.39 2.27
CA ALA A 159 12.01 -7.19 2.47
C ALA A 159 11.23 -7.32 3.78
N PHE A 160 10.99 -6.19 4.43
CA PHE A 160 10.37 -6.12 5.75
C PHE A 160 9.13 -5.26 5.69
N TYR A 161 8.14 -5.61 6.51
CA TYR A 161 6.88 -4.91 6.62
C TYR A 161 6.46 -4.79 8.08
N LEU A 162 5.90 -3.63 8.42
CA LEU A 162 5.21 -3.40 9.67
C LEU A 162 3.71 -3.64 9.43
N CYS A 163 3.15 -4.63 10.10
CA CYS A 163 1.73 -4.95 10.02
C CYS A 163 1.00 -4.61 11.31
N TRP A 164 -0.24 -4.14 11.17
CA TRP A 164 -1.21 -4.07 12.25
C TRP A 164 -2.60 -4.48 11.76
N SER A 165 -3.36 -5.20 12.59
CA SER A 165 -4.77 -5.52 12.30
C SER A 165 -5.63 -5.44 13.57
N PRO A 166 -6.88 -4.96 13.47
CA PRO A 166 -7.79 -4.87 14.62
C PRO A 166 -8.18 -6.24 15.18
N THR A 167 -8.14 -7.27 14.33
CA THR A 167 -8.39 -8.66 14.68
C THR A 167 -7.22 -9.53 14.25
N GLU A 168 -7.16 -10.77 14.74
CA GLU A 168 -6.22 -11.75 14.22
C GLU A 168 -6.54 -12.06 12.75
N VAL A 169 -5.52 -12.09 11.90
CA VAL A 169 -5.67 -12.35 10.46
C VAL A 169 -4.66 -13.40 10.01
N PRO A 170 -5.01 -14.26 9.04
CA PRO A 170 -4.09 -15.28 8.56
C PRO A 170 -2.99 -14.65 7.69
N LEU A 171 -1.80 -15.26 7.70
CA LEU A 171 -0.65 -14.80 6.91
C LEU A 171 -0.96 -14.52 5.41
N PRO A 172 -1.74 -15.35 4.69
CA PRO A 172 -2.16 -15.06 3.32
C PRO A 172 -2.80 -13.68 3.12
N GLU A 173 -3.57 -13.18 4.10
CA GLU A 173 -4.22 -11.87 4.00
C GLU A 173 -3.19 -10.74 4.08
N LEU A 174 -2.22 -10.83 5.01
CA LEU A 174 -1.12 -9.87 5.08
C LEU A 174 -0.27 -9.88 3.80
N VAL A 175 -0.01 -11.06 3.25
CA VAL A 175 0.73 -11.23 1.99
C VAL A 175 -0.03 -10.61 0.81
N ARG A 176 -1.37 -10.80 0.76
CA ARG A 176 -2.23 -10.18 -0.25
C ARG A 176 -2.10 -8.66 -0.20
N VAL A 177 -2.26 -8.05 0.97
CA VAL A 177 -2.17 -6.59 1.17
C VAL A 177 -0.78 -6.07 0.82
N ALA A 178 0.30 -6.75 1.23
CA ALA A 178 1.66 -6.41 0.83
C ALA A 178 1.87 -6.46 -0.70
N GLY A 179 1.16 -7.36 -1.38
CA GLY A 179 1.18 -7.51 -2.84
C GLY A 179 0.52 -6.36 -3.60
N VAL A 180 -0.57 -5.80 -3.05
CA VAL A 180 -1.33 -4.69 -3.65
C VAL A 180 -0.49 -3.43 -3.83
N ARG A 181 0.58 -3.24 -3.05
CA ARG A 181 1.50 -2.11 -3.20
C ARG A 181 2.02 -1.95 -4.64
N ARG A 182 2.19 -3.05 -5.39
CA ARG A 182 2.62 -2.96 -6.80
C ARG A 182 1.55 -2.36 -7.70
N SER A 183 0.28 -2.65 -7.43
CA SER A 183 -0.85 -2.11 -8.19
C SER A 183 -0.86 -0.58 -8.15
N VAL A 184 -0.31 0.06 -7.11
CA VAL A 184 -0.16 1.52 -7.04
C VAL A 184 0.73 2.04 -8.17
N GLU A 185 1.90 1.43 -8.39
CA GLU A 185 2.80 1.84 -9.48
C GLU A 185 2.17 1.57 -10.85
N GLU A 186 1.54 0.40 -11.02
CA GLU A 186 0.84 0.05 -12.27
C GLU A 186 -0.30 1.03 -12.56
N CYS A 187 -1.05 1.45 -11.54
CA CYS A 187 -2.09 2.47 -11.64
C CYS A 187 -1.53 3.85 -12.03
N PHE A 188 -0.41 4.27 -11.44
CA PHE A 188 0.26 5.51 -11.86
C PHE A 188 0.75 5.46 -13.30
N GLN A 189 1.30 4.35 -13.76
CA GLN A 189 1.72 4.18 -15.15
C GLN A 189 0.52 4.20 -16.11
N ALA A 190 -0.57 3.51 -15.77
CA ALA A 190 -1.81 3.53 -16.55
C ALA A 190 -2.42 4.93 -16.60
N ALA A 191 -2.44 5.66 -15.49
CA ALA A 191 -2.98 7.01 -15.43
C ALA A 191 -2.21 7.99 -16.31
N LYS A 192 -0.88 7.87 -16.36
CA LYS A 192 -0.03 8.68 -17.25
C LYS A 192 -0.25 8.29 -18.70
N GLY A 193 -0.07 7.02 -19.03
CA GLY A 193 -0.12 6.53 -20.41
C GLY A 193 -1.50 6.56 -21.06
N GLN A 194 -2.57 6.24 -20.32
CA GLN A 194 -3.94 6.13 -20.83
C GLN A 194 -4.83 7.28 -20.38
N GLY A 195 -4.71 7.69 -19.11
CA GLY A 195 -5.51 8.78 -18.54
C GLY A 195 -4.97 10.18 -18.83
N GLY A 196 -3.76 10.31 -19.37
CA GLY A 196 -3.11 11.59 -19.65
C GLY A 196 -2.78 12.39 -18.38
N LEU A 197 -2.56 11.71 -17.24
CA LEU A 197 -2.35 12.35 -15.94
C LEU A 197 -1.22 13.38 -15.95
N ASP A 198 -0.16 13.15 -16.73
CA ASP A 198 0.99 14.05 -16.90
C ASP A 198 1.08 14.71 -18.28
N HIS A 199 0.05 14.56 -19.12
CA HIS A 199 -0.03 15.18 -20.45
C HIS A 199 -0.57 16.62 -20.38
N TYR A 200 0.09 17.48 -19.60
CA TYR A 200 -0.27 18.88 -19.47
C TYR A 200 0.95 19.79 -19.30
N GLN A 201 0.80 21.07 -19.68
CA GLN A 201 1.83 22.10 -19.45
C GLN A 201 1.32 23.24 -18.54
N VAL A 202 0.20 23.00 -17.84
CA VAL A 202 -0.39 24.00 -16.95
C VAL A 202 0.50 24.29 -15.74
N ARG A 203 0.59 25.57 -15.37
CA ARG A 203 1.42 26.04 -14.25
C ARG A 203 0.61 26.65 -13.11
N HIS A 204 -0.69 26.83 -13.31
CA HIS A 204 -1.60 27.35 -12.28
C HIS A 204 -2.27 26.23 -11.49
N TRP A 205 -2.46 26.47 -10.19
CA TRP A 205 -3.08 25.58 -9.23
C TRP A 205 -4.43 25.06 -9.72
N THR A 206 -5.35 25.96 -10.05
CA THR A 206 -6.71 25.61 -10.50
C THR A 206 -6.67 24.80 -11.79
N SER A 207 -5.82 25.20 -12.75
CA SER A 207 -5.67 24.49 -14.02
C SER A 207 -5.12 23.07 -13.82
N SER A 208 -4.14 22.89 -12.93
CA SER A 208 -3.61 21.56 -12.58
C SER A 208 -4.70 20.67 -11.98
N HIS A 209 -5.49 21.18 -11.04
CA HIS A 209 -6.60 20.42 -10.45
C HIS A 209 -7.71 20.09 -11.45
N ARG A 210 -8.02 21.02 -12.37
CA ARG A 210 -8.98 20.82 -13.45
C ARG A 210 -8.52 19.78 -14.47
N HIS A 211 -7.20 19.61 -14.66
CA HIS A 211 -6.65 18.55 -15.54
C HIS A 211 -6.63 17.19 -14.86
N ILE A 212 -6.17 17.12 -13.60
CA ILE A 212 -6.02 15.85 -12.88
C ILE A 212 -7.38 15.17 -12.65
N THR A 213 -8.43 15.95 -12.39
CA THR A 213 -9.78 15.40 -12.10
C THR A 213 -10.34 14.55 -13.25
N PRO A 214 -10.44 15.03 -14.51
CA PRO A 214 -10.89 14.21 -15.62
C PRO A 214 -9.91 13.09 -15.98
N ALA A 215 -8.59 13.26 -15.77
CA ALA A 215 -7.63 12.16 -15.96
C ALA A 215 -7.88 10.99 -15.00
N MET A 216 -8.17 11.29 -13.72
CA MET A 216 -8.57 10.27 -12.74
C MET A 216 -9.91 9.62 -13.11
N LEU A 217 -10.88 10.40 -13.60
CA LEU A 217 -12.18 9.88 -14.04
C LEU A 217 -12.04 8.96 -15.26
N ALA A 218 -11.24 9.36 -16.24
CA ALA A 218 -10.95 8.54 -17.42
C ALA A 218 -10.31 7.22 -17.03
N LEU A 219 -9.35 7.24 -16.11
CA LEU A 219 -8.75 6.01 -15.58
C LEU A 219 -9.79 5.13 -14.88
N ALA A 220 -10.64 5.70 -14.01
CA ALA A 220 -11.69 4.95 -13.33
C ALA A 220 -12.65 4.28 -14.34
N PHE A 221 -13.03 5.00 -15.40
CA PHE A 221 -13.86 4.47 -16.48
C PHE A 221 -13.17 3.32 -17.23
N LEU A 222 -11.89 3.46 -17.57
CA LEU A 222 -11.11 2.41 -18.23
C LEU A 222 -10.95 1.17 -17.34
N THR A 223 -10.68 1.37 -16.05
CA THR A 223 -10.59 0.26 -15.07
C THR A 223 -11.92 -0.49 -14.99
N ALA A 224 -13.06 0.22 -14.91
CA ALA A 224 -14.38 -0.42 -14.86
C ALA A 224 -14.69 -1.22 -16.13
N LEU A 225 -14.43 -0.65 -17.32
CA LEU A 225 -14.62 -1.36 -18.59
C LEU A 225 -13.71 -2.60 -18.71
N ALA A 226 -12.47 -2.51 -18.25
CA ALA A 226 -11.55 -3.63 -18.28
C ALA A 226 -11.98 -4.75 -17.32
N SER A 227 -12.55 -4.41 -16.16
CA SER A 227 -13.15 -5.38 -15.25
C SER A 227 -14.34 -6.11 -15.87
N ASP A 228 -15.25 -5.38 -16.51
CA ASP A 228 -16.44 -5.95 -17.16
C ASP A 228 -16.08 -6.86 -18.34
N ALA A 229 -15.02 -6.52 -19.08
CA ALA A 229 -14.54 -7.29 -20.22
C ALA A 229 -13.71 -8.53 -19.85
N ALA A 230 -13.31 -8.69 -18.58
CA ALA A 230 -12.50 -9.81 -18.14
C ALA A 230 -13.33 -11.11 -18.12
N PRO A 231 -12.90 -12.19 -18.81
CA PRO A 231 -13.66 -13.44 -18.81
C PRO A 231 -13.80 -13.98 -17.38
N GLN A 232 -15.04 -14.31 -16.98
CA GLN A 232 -15.28 -15.06 -15.74
C GLN A 232 -14.53 -16.40 -15.85
N GLN A 233 -13.53 -16.62 -14.99
CA GLN A 233 -12.90 -17.94 -14.92
C GLN A 233 -13.96 -18.97 -14.52
N PRO A 234 -14.11 -20.08 -15.25
CA PRO A 234 -14.99 -21.16 -14.82
C PRO A 234 -14.57 -21.62 -13.42
N GLY A 235 -15.55 -21.70 -12.51
CA GLY A 235 -15.33 -22.26 -11.18
C GLY A 235 -14.67 -23.64 -11.30
N ALA A 236 -13.74 -23.93 -10.40
CA ALA A 236 -13.10 -25.23 -10.31
C ALA A 236 -14.19 -26.31 -10.28
N VAL A 237 -14.28 -27.09 -11.36
CA VAL A 237 -15.06 -28.33 -11.38
C VAL A 237 -14.39 -29.23 -10.34
N THR A 238 -15.07 -29.44 -9.22
CA THR A 238 -14.86 -30.62 -8.38
C THR A 238 -15.13 -31.83 -9.25
N THR A 239 -14.08 -32.45 -9.77
CA THR A 239 -14.14 -33.84 -10.20
C THR A 239 -14.37 -34.66 -8.94
N ASP A 240 -15.64 -35.00 -8.70
CA ASP A 240 -16.04 -36.04 -7.78
C ASP A 240 -15.37 -37.36 -8.18
N ASP A 241 -14.95 -38.10 -7.17
CA ASP A 241 -14.37 -39.44 -7.21
C ASP A 241 -15.20 -40.40 -8.09
N GLU A 242 -14.52 -41.12 -8.99
CA GLU A 242 -15.01 -42.36 -9.56
C GLU A 242 -14.37 -43.54 -8.80
N PRO A 243 -15.14 -44.53 -8.31
CA PRO A 243 -14.61 -45.58 -7.46
C PRO A 243 -13.88 -46.66 -8.27
N ALA A 244 -12.83 -47.21 -7.64
CA ALA A 244 -12.10 -48.36 -8.14
C ALA A 244 -13.02 -49.58 -8.34
N GLY A 245 -12.97 -50.16 -9.54
CA GLY A 245 -13.41 -51.51 -9.87
C GLY A 245 -12.21 -52.37 -10.24
#